data_AF-A0A960PCX2-F1
#
_entry.id   AF-A0A960PCX2-F1
#
_cell.length_a   1.000
_cell.length_b   1.000
_cell.length_c   1.000
_cell.angle_alpha   90.00
_cell.angle_beta   90.00
_cell.angle_gamma   90.00
#
_symmetry.space_group_name_H-M   'P 1'
#
loop_
_entity.id
_entity.type
_entity.pdbx_description
1 polymer ?
#
loop_
_entity_poly.entity_id
_entity_poly.type
_entity_poly.pdbx_seq_one_letter_code
_entity_poly.pdbx_strand_id
1 'polypeptide(L)'
;MSWILWLVVAAAAFAAVYAGLKGRKPFLALVYGPVVRTPVDFETLELAKSPNQYLVCPPGLCRNATPNAESPVFEMTPEDLRARWMARIAKLPRVEQIGSDAERLQYDYEALTPFFNFPDTVTVRFLQAGEGKSTLAIYSRSHYGYSDLGVNEKRVKDWLERLR
;
A
#
# COMPACT_ATOMS: atom_id res chain seq x y z
N MET A 1 9.18 -22.70 -39.82
CA MET A 1 8.65 -21.60 -38.99
C MET A 1 7.86 -22.25 -37.85
N SER A 2 8.36 -22.16 -36.62
CA SER A 2 7.96 -23.03 -35.50
C SER A 2 6.52 -22.75 -35.03
N TRP A 3 5.68 -23.78 -34.93
CA TRP A 3 4.32 -23.73 -34.38
C TRP A 3 4.26 -23.16 -32.96
N ILE A 4 5.37 -23.24 -32.21
CA ILE A 4 5.53 -22.64 -30.88
C ILE A 4 5.36 -21.11 -30.95
N LEU A 5 5.88 -20.46 -32.00
CA LEU A 5 5.73 -19.02 -32.18
C LEU A 5 4.25 -18.63 -32.33
N TRP A 6 3.49 -19.42 -33.10
CA TRP A 6 2.06 -19.18 -33.29
C TRP A 6 1.23 -19.42 -32.02
N LEU A 7 1.61 -20.39 -31.19
CA LEU A 7 0.97 -20.58 -29.88
C LEU A 7 1.23 -19.39 -28.94
N VAL A 8 2.47 -18.87 -28.90
CA VAL A 8 2.80 -17.69 -28.09
C VAL A 8 2.03 -16.46 -28.56
N VAL A 9 1.95 -16.24 -29.88
CA VAL A 9 1.17 -15.14 -30.46
C VAL A 9 -0.32 -15.28 -30.15
N ALA A 10 -0.89 -16.47 -30.29
CA ALA A 10 -2.30 -16.71 -29.98
C ALA A 10 -2.61 -16.49 -28.48
N ALA A 11 -1.74 -16.96 -27.59
CA ALA A 11 -1.88 -16.74 -26.15
C ALA A 11 -1.77 -15.25 -25.78
N ALA A 12 -0.83 -14.51 -26.38
CA ALA A 12 -0.68 -13.08 -26.16
C ALA A 12 -1.89 -12.29 -26.68
N ALA A 13 -2.42 -12.64 -27.86
CA ALA A 13 -3.63 -12.04 -28.41
C ALA A 13 -4.86 -12.30 -27.52
N PHE A 14 -5.03 -13.54 -27.05
CA PHE A 14 -6.10 -13.87 -26.10
C PHE A 14 -5.99 -13.08 -24.80
N ALA A 15 -4.79 -13.00 -24.21
CA ALA A 15 -4.54 -12.22 -23.00
C ALA A 15 -4.87 -10.72 -23.19
N ALA A 16 -4.48 -10.15 -24.33
CA ALA A 16 -4.79 -8.76 -24.68
C ALA A 16 -6.31 -8.53 -24.85
N VAL A 17 -7.02 -9.42 -25.55
CA VAL A 17 -8.47 -9.36 -25.72
C VAL A 17 -9.18 -9.50 -24.37
N TYR A 18 -8.76 -10.44 -23.53
CA TYR A 18 -9.33 -10.63 -22.20
C TYR A 18 -9.15 -9.39 -21.32
N ALA A 19 -7.95 -8.83 -21.28
CA ALA A 19 -7.66 -7.60 -20.54
C ALA A 19 -8.45 -6.39 -21.07
N GLY A 20 -8.65 -6.28 -22.39
CA GLY A 20 -9.46 -5.23 -23.00
C GLY A 20 -10.96 -5.34 -22.67
N LEU A 21 -11.52 -6.55 -22.66
CA LEU A 21 -12.95 -6.78 -22.42
C LEU A 21 -13.33 -6.79 -20.94
N LYS A 22 -12.49 -7.37 -20.07
CA LYS A 22 -12.78 -7.55 -18.63
C LYS A 22 -12.07 -6.54 -17.73
N GLY A 23 -11.15 -5.77 -18.29
CA GLY A 23 -10.32 -4.83 -17.54
C GLY A 23 -9.13 -5.52 -16.85
N ARG A 24 -8.23 -4.69 -16.31
CA ARG A 24 -6.93 -5.14 -15.80
C ARG A 24 -7.03 -5.92 -14.48
N LYS A 25 -7.94 -5.55 -13.56
CA LYS A 25 -8.06 -6.24 -12.25
C LYS A 25 -8.43 -7.73 -12.40
N PRO A 26 -9.46 -8.12 -13.18
CA PRO A 26 -9.75 -9.54 -13.41
C PRO A 26 -8.62 -10.29 -14.12
N PHE A 27 -7.90 -9.63 -15.05
CA PHE A 27 -6.74 -10.22 -15.70
C PHE A 27 -5.59 -10.50 -14.72
N LEU A 28 -5.25 -9.53 -13.85
CA LEU A 28 -4.22 -9.75 -12.83
C LEU A 28 -4.62 -10.85 -11.85
N ALA A 29 -5.90 -10.94 -11.47
CA ALA A 29 -6.38 -12.01 -10.61
C ALA A 29 -6.28 -13.39 -11.28
N LEU A 30 -6.47 -13.49 -12.60
CA LEU A 30 -6.27 -14.73 -13.35
C LEU A 30 -4.80 -15.17 -13.36
N VAL A 31 -3.85 -14.23 -13.47
CA VAL A 31 -2.41 -14.51 -13.60
C VAL A 31 -1.73 -14.73 -12.25
N TYR A 32 -2.06 -13.90 -11.25
CA TYR A 32 -1.37 -13.86 -9.96
C TYR A 32 -2.24 -14.33 -8.77
N GLY A 33 -3.51 -14.64 -9.02
CA GLY A 33 -4.49 -14.92 -7.97
C GLY A 33 -5.19 -13.66 -7.44
N PRO A 34 -6.33 -13.83 -6.75
CA PRO A 34 -7.08 -12.71 -6.17
C PRO A 34 -6.26 -12.01 -5.09
N VAL A 35 -6.40 -10.69 -4.99
CA VAL A 35 -5.85 -9.91 -3.88
C VAL A 35 -6.60 -10.28 -2.60
N VAL A 36 -5.87 -10.80 -1.61
CA VAL A 36 -6.38 -11.03 -0.26
C VAL A 36 -5.87 -9.93 0.65
N ARG A 37 -6.78 -9.21 1.32
CA ARG A 37 -6.43 -8.14 2.25
C ARG A 37 -6.67 -8.60 3.68
N THR A 38 -5.58 -8.86 4.37
CA THR A 38 -5.62 -9.13 5.81
C THR A 38 -5.67 -7.81 6.58
N PRO A 39 -6.60 -7.65 7.54
CA PRO A 39 -6.58 -6.53 8.47
C PRO A 39 -5.21 -6.41 9.15
N VAL A 40 -4.72 -5.18 9.30
CA VAL A 40 -3.45 -4.90 9.98
C VAL A 40 -3.75 -4.49 11.42
N ASP A 41 -3.13 -5.21 12.35
CA ASP A 41 -2.95 -4.73 13.71
C ASP A 41 -1.45 -4.48 13.94
N PHE A 42 -1.05 -3.23 14.15
CA PHE A 42 0.36 -2.85 14.17
C PHE A 42 1.13 -3.49 15.33
N GLU A 43 0.47 -3.69 16.47
CA GLU A 43 1.02 -4.26 17.69
C GLU A 43 1.48 -5.70 17.50
N THR A 44 0.75 -6.46 16.67
CA THR A 44 1.02 -7.86 16.38
C THR A 44 1.47 -8.08 14.93
N LEU A 45 1.77 -7.00 14.19
CA LEU A 45 2.12 -7.07 12.78
C LEU A 45 3.41 -7.86 12.58
N GLU A 46 3.33 -8.91 11.77
CA GLU A 46 4.48 -9.62 11.23
C GLU A 46 4.68 -9.24 9.76
N LEU A 47 5.92 -8.94 9.39
CA LEU A 47 6.26 -8.63 8.00
C LEU A 47 6.38 -9.91 7.18
N ALA A 48 6.00 -9.82 5.90
CA ALA A 48 6.25 -10.91 4.97
C ALA A 48 7.77 -11.09 4.77
N LYS A 49 8.19 -12.24 4.23
CA LYS A 49 9.61 -12.47 3.90
C LYS A 49 10.08 -11.73 2.65
N SER A 50 9.15 -11.23 1.83
CA SER A 50 9.46 -10.52 0.59
C SER A 50 9.87 -9.08 0.84
N PRO A 51 10.78 -8.50 0.04
CA PRO A 51 11.24 -7.11 0.23
C PRO A 51 10.25 -6.05 -0.29
N ASN A 52 9.16 -6.43 -0.95
CA ASN A 52 8.19 -5.55 -1.61
C ASN A 52 7.22 -4.84 -0.63
N GLN A 53 7.74 -4.39 0.51
CA GLN A 53 6.98 -3.77 1.59
C GLN A 53 7.81 -2.72 2.32
N TYR A 54 7.15 -1.75 2.95
CA TYR A 54 7.80 -0.70 3.72
C TYR A 54 6.94 -0.30 4.93
N LEU A 55 7.54 -0.42 6.12
CA LEU A 55 6.93 -0.12 7.40
C LEU A 55 7.63 1.09 8.04
N VAL A 56 6.86 2.12 8.37
CA VAL A 56 7.25 3.20 9.27
C VAL A 56 6.39 3.10 10.52
N CYS A 57 7.02 3.06 11.69
CA CYS A 57 6.32 2.81 12.95
C CYS A 57 6.96 3.62 14.09
N PRO A 58 6.17 4.18 15.03
CA PRO A 58 6.73 4.84 16.19
C PRO A 58 7.36 3.82 17.16
N PRO A 59 8.27 4.27 18.03
CA PRO A 59 8.89 3.41 19.03
C PRO A 59 7.86 2.67 19.89
N GLY A 60 8.06 1.36 20.08
CA GLY A 60 7.27 0.54 21.01
C GLY A 60 5.92 0.01 20.51
N LEU A 61 5.45 0.43 19.32
CA LEU A 61 4.19 -0.05 18.73
C LEU A 61 4.36 -1.38 18.00
N CYS A 62 5.17 -1.43 16.94
CA CYS A 62 5.34 -2.63 16.11
C CYS A 62 6.29 -3.64 16.76
N ARG A 63 5.81 -4.41 17.75
CA ARG A 63 6.68 -5.27 18.58
C ARG A 63 7.15 -6.54 17.88
N ASN A 64 6.37 -7.03 16.92
CA ASN A 64 6.66 -8.27 16.18
C ASN A 64 7.38 -8.02 14.85
N ALA A 65 7.74 -6.77 14.55
CA ALA A 65 8.40 -6.39 13.31
C ALA A 65 9.50 -5.36 13.57
N THR A 66 10.56 -5.40 12.76
CA THR A 66 11.54 -4.31 12.72
C THR A 66 11.09 -3.30 11.66
N PRO A 67 10.73 -2.05 12.04
CA PRO A 67 10.35 -1.03 11.08
C PRO A 67 11.51 -0.67 10.15
N ASN A 68 11.20 -0.30 8.90
CA ASN A 68 12.21 0.21 7.97
C ASN A 68 12.64 1.64 8.30
N ALA A 69 11.78 2.41 8.98
CA ALA A 69 12.14 3.70 9.58
C ALA A 69 11.24 4.02 10.78
N GLU A 70 11.73 4.93 11.63
CA GLU A 70 10.97 5.49 12.73
C GLU A 70 9.99 6.57 12.24
N SER A 71 8.81 6.62 12.84
CA SER A 71 7.80 7.63 12.49
C SER A 71 8.16 9.01 13.04
N PRO A 72 7.96 10.09 12.26
CA PRO A 72 8.10 11.45 12.77
C PRO A 72 7.01 11.81 13.80
N VAL A 73 7.29 12.84 14.60
CA VAL A 73 6.32 13.48 15.48
C VAL A 73 5.83 14.77 14.83
N PHE A 74 4.52 15.02 14.91
CA PHE A 74 3.84 16.19 14.38
C PHE A 74 3.27 17.01 15.54
N GLU A 75 3.44 18.33 15.49
CA GLU A 75 2.91 19.28 16.48
C GLU A 75 1.42 19.59 16.21
N MET A 76 0.59 18.54 16.20
CA MET A 76 -0.89 18.63 16.13
C MET A 76 -1.54 17.38 16.71
N THR A 77 -2.84 17.43 16.99
CA THR A 77 -3.60 16.26 17.45
C THR A 77 -3.65 15.14 16.41
N PRO A 78 -3.87 13.87 16.80
CA PRO A 78 -4.08 12.77 15.85
C PRO A 78 -5.22 13.05 14.84
N GLU A 79 -6.27 13.72 15.29
CA GLU A 79 -7.43 14.09 14.48
C GLU A 79 -7.08 15.14 13.42
N ASP A 80 -6.26 16.13 13.78
CA ASP A 80 -5.75 17.15 12.85
C ASP A 80 -4.79 16.54 11.83
N LEU A 81 -3.90 15.65 12.28
CA LEU A 81 -2.97 14.94 11.40
C LEU A 81 -3.75 14.07 10.41
N ARG A 82 -4.78 13.37 10.88
CA ARG A 82 -5.71 12.61 10.02
C ARG A 82 -6.42 13.52 9.03
N ALA A 83 -6.97 14.67 9.46
CA ALA A 83 -7.65 15.59 8.56
C ALA A 83 -6.70 16.12 7.48
N ARG A 84 -5.47 16.50 7.86
CA ARG A 84 -4.39 16.88 6.93
C ARG A 84 -4.08 15.76 5.97
N TRP A 85 -3.91 14.53 6.46
CA TRP A 85 -3.68 13.35 5.64
C TRP A 85 -4.76 13.17 4.57
N MET A 86 -6.03 13.15 4.98
CA MET A 86 -7.15 12.96 4.06
C MET A 86 -7.14 14.02 2.94
N ALA A 87 -6.90 15.28 3.29
CA ALA A 87 -6.82 16.38 2.34
C ALA A 87 -5.64 16.27 1.35
N ARG A 88 -4.52 15.63 1.75
CA ARG A 88 -3.35 15.41 0.90
C ARG A 88 -3.51 14.17 0.02
N ILE A 89 -3.96 13.05 0.59
CA ILE A 89 -4.08 11.77 -0.11
C ILE A 89 -5.21 11.78 -1.13
N ALA A 90 -6.32 12.46 -0.87
CA ALA A 90 -7.44 12.58 -1.82
C ALA A 90 -7.05 13.23 -3.17
N LYS A 91 -5.90 13.91 -3.23
CA LYS A 91 -5.38 14.55 -4.45
C LYS A 91 -4.44 13.65 -5.25
N LEU A 92 -4.08 12.49 -4.71
CA LEU A 92 -3.12 11.60 -5.35
C LEU A 92 -3.81 10.74 -6.42
N PRO A 93 -3.23 10.65 -7.63
CA PRO A 93 -3.78 9.80 -8.66
C PRO A 93 -3.60 8.33 -8.31
N ARG A 94 -4.60 7.51 -8.63
CA ARG A 94 -4.56 6.03 -8.46
C ARG A 94 -4.40 5.58 -7.01
N VAL A 95 -4.97 6.35 -6.09
CA VAL A 95 -5.09 6.00 -4.68
C VAL A 95 -6.57 6.04 -4.33
N GLU A 96 -7.08 4.96 -3.75
CA GLU A 96 -8.48 4.84 -3.33
C GLU A 96 -8.52 4.36 -1.89
N GLN A 97 -9.35 4.97 -1.05
CA GLN A 97 -9.58 4.45 0.30
C GLN A 97 -10.51 3.25 0.21
N ILE A 98 -10.11 2.13 0.79
CA ILE A 98 -10.81 0.84 0.72
C ILE A 98 -11.28 0.31 2.07
N GLY A 99 -10.89 0.97 3.16
CA GLY A 99 -11.27 0.59 4.52
C GLY A 99 -11.01 1.69 5.54
N SER A 100 -11.72 1.62 6.67
CA SER A 100 -11.53 2.52 7.80
C SER A 100 -11.98 1.88 9.11
N ASP A 101 -11.24 2.17 10.16
CA ASP A 101 -11.59 1.96 11.55
C ASP A 101 -11.48 3.32 12.25
N ALA A 102 -12.63 3.96 12.48
CA ALA A 102 -12.69 5.29 13.06
C ALA A 102 -12.27 5.30 14.54
N GLU A 103 -12.52 4.21 15.28
CA GLU A 103 -12.15 4.10 16.69
C GLU A 103 -10.64 4.04 16.87
N ARG A 104 -9.95 3.32 15.97
CA ARG A 104 -8.48 3.23 15.97
C ARG A 104 -7.79 4.34 15.18
N LEU A 105 -8.53 5.26 14.56
CA LEU A 105 -8.02 6.22 13.57
C LEU A 105 -7.13 5.55 12.51
N GLN A 106 -7.58 4.40 12.01
CA GLN A 106 -6.86 3.57 11.04
C GLN A 106 -7.59 3.53 9.69
N TYR A 107 -6.84 3.58 8.61
CA TYR A 107 -7.38 3.66 7.25
C TYR A 107 -6.57 2.81 6.28
N ASP A 108 -7.27 2.14 5.37
CA ASP A 108 -6.68 1.32 4.33
C ASP A 108 -6.88 1.96 2.96
N TYR A 109 -5.85 1.93 2.13
CA TYR A 109 -5.83 2.45 0.77
C TYR A 109 -5.35 1.39 -0.21
N GLU A 110 -5.97 1.33 -1.38
CA GLU A 110 -5.39 0.71 -2.57
C GLU A 110 -4.57 1.78 -3.32
N ALA A 111 -3.30 1.49 -3.59
CA ALA A 111 -2.46 2.34 -4.43
C ALA A 111 -1.95 1.52 -5.61
N LEU A 112 -2.15 2.00 -6.85
CA LEU A 112 -1.70 1.27 -8.03
C LEU A 112 -0.26 1.64 -8.40
N THR A 113 0.63 0.64 -8.52
CA THR A 113 2.02 0.86 -8.92
C THR A 113 2.15 1.44 -10.34
N PRO A 114 3.16 2.28 -10.62
CA PRO A 114 3.39 2.80 -11.97
C PRO A 114 3.61 1.70 -13.01
N PHE A 115 3.23 1.97 -14.27
CA PHE A 115 3.32 1.08 -15.45
C PHE A 115 2.44 -0.18 -15.37
N PHE A 116 2.55 -0.97 -14.31
CA PHE A 116 1.87 -2.25 -14.17
C PHE A 116 0.50 -2.16 -13.47
N ASN A 117 0.18 -1.05 -12.79
CA ASN A 117 -0.98 -0.90 -11.90
C ASN A 117 -1.23 -2.15 -11.06
N PHE A 118 -0.17 -2.72 -10.49
CA PHE A 118 -0.36 -3.73 -9.47
C PHE A 118 -0.96 -3.04 -8.23
N PRO A 119 -2.01 -3.62 -7.63
CA PRO A 119 -2.58 -3.09 -6.41
C PRO A 119 -1.61 -3.35 -5.26
N ASP A 120 -1.26 -2.28 -4.56
CA ASP A 120 -0.63 -2.33 -3.25
C ASP A 120 -1.66 -1.92 -2.20
N THR A 121 -1.53 -2.42 -0.99
CA THR A 121 -2.29 -1.90 0.16
C THR A 121 -1.39 -1.03 1.02
N VAL A 122 -1.88 0.15 1.37
CA VAL A 122 -1.30 1.03 2.37
C VAL A 122 -2.25 1.11 3.56
N THR A 123 -1.79 0.71 4.73
CA THR A 123 -2.53 0.89 5.99
C THR A 123 -1.85 1.99 6.80
N VAL A 124 -2.60 2.96 7.31
CA VAL A 124 -2.09 4.04 8.18
C VAL A 124 -2.93 4.12 9.46
N ARG A 125 -2.28 4.33 10.60
CA ARG A 125 -2.93 4.59 11.91
C ARG A 125 -2.35 5.88 12.51
N PHE A 126 -3.21 6.80 12.95
CA PHE A 126 -2.80 8.03 13.63
C PHE A 126 -2.82 7.83 15.14
N LEU A 127 -1.79 8.30 15.84
CA LEU A 127 -1.52 7.97 17.23
C LEU A 127 -1.13 9.22 18.03
N GLN A 128 -1.50 9.25 19.31
CA GLN A 128 -1.03 10.29 20.23
C GLN A 128 0.47 10.11 20.52
N ALA A 129 1.23 11.21 20.55
CA ALA A 129 2.66 11.21 20.87
C ALA A 129 3.03 12.12 22.07
N GLY A 130 2.03 12.57 22.82
CA GLY A 130 2.13 13.59 23.89
C GLY A 130 1.09 14.69 23.71
N GLU A 131 0.90 15.58 24.68
CA GLU A 131 -0.11 16.64 24.61
C GLU A 131 0.07 17.51 23.35
N GLY A 132 -1.00 17.65 22.55
CA GLY A 132 -0.96 18.41 21.30
C GLY A 132 -0.08 17.82 20.20
N LYS A 133 0.47 16.60 20.39
CA LYS A 133 1.38 15.94 19.44
C LYS A 133 0.84 14.61 18.96
N SER A 134 1.16 14.28 17.72
CA SER A 134 0.79 13.03 17.09
C SER A 134 1.95 12.39 16.37
N THR A 135 1.81 11.10 16.10
CA THR A 135 2.67 10.33 15.21
C THR A 135 1.77 9.40 14.39
N LEU A 136 2.34 8.58 13.52
CA LEU A 136 1.58 7.60 12.76
C LEU A 136 2.34 6.29 12.59
N ALA A 137 1.62 5.21 12.38
CA ALA A 137 2.18 3.99 11.82
C ALA A 137 1.67 3.84 10.39
N ILE A 138 2.53 3.48 9.45
CA ILE A 138 2.15 3.28 8.05
C ILE A 138 2.87 2.07 7.48
N TYR A 139 2.09 1.20 6.83
CA TYR A 139 2.57 -0.03 6.22
C TYR A 139 2.09 -0.13 4.77
N SER A 140 3.02 -0.02 3.84
CA SER A 140 2.78 -0.11 2.40
C SER A 140 3.33 -1.43 1.88
N ARG A 141 2.53 -2.23 1.18
CA ARG A 141 2.94 -3.57 0.71
C ARG A 141 2.32 -3.94 -0.63
N SER A 142 3.09 -4.64 -1.46
CA SER A 142 2.62 -5.16 -2.74
C SER A 142 1.92 -6.50 -2.59
N HIS A 143 0.83 -6.71 -3.34
CA HIS A 143 0.16 -8.02 -3.41
C HIS A 143 0.77 -8.96 -4.44
N TYR A 144 1.47 -8.41 -5.43
CA TYR A 144 2.03 -9.15 -6.55
C TYR A 144 3.53 -8.94 -6.70
N GLY A 145 4.23 -9.98 -7.18
CA GLY A 145 5.67 -9.96 -7.40
C GLY A 145 6.49 -10.11 -6.12
N TYR A 146 7.78 -10.42 -6.26
CA TYR A 146 8.70 -10.57 -5.13
C TYR A 146 9.35 -9.25 -4.70
N SER A 147 9.66 -8.38 -5.67
CA SER A 147 10.26 -7.07 -5.45
C SER A 147 9.40 -5.99 -6.12
N ASP A 148 9.36 -4.81 -5.51
CA ASP A 148 8.68 -3.62 -6.00
C ASP A 148 9.67 -2.54 -6.46
N LEU A 149 10.97 -2.83 -6.45
CA LEU A 149 12.05 -1.88 -6.75
C LEU A 149 11.98 -0.59 -5.91
N GLY A 150 11.51 -0.68 -4.66
CA GLY A 150 11.42 0.44 -3.72
C GLY A 150 10.20 1.35 -3.93
N VAL A 151 9.20 0.92 -4.70
CA VAL A 151 7.97 1.69 -4.92
C VAL A 151 7.21 1.97 -3.61
N ASN A 152 7.10 1.00 -2.71
CA ASN A 152 6.44 1.18 -1.41
C ASN A 152 7.21 2.15 -0.52
N GLU A 153 8.54 2.04 -0.48
CA GLU A 153 9.40 3.00 0.24
C GLU A 153 9.22 4.42 -0.29
N LYS A 154 9.34 4.61 -1.60
CA LYS A 154 9.19 5.92 -2.25
C LYS A 154 7.81 6.51 -1.97
N ARG A 155 6.75 5.69 -2.01
CA ARG A 155 5.38 6.12 -1.72
C ARG A 155 5.26 6.62 -0.28
N VAL A 156 5.70 5.83 0.70
CA VAL A 156 5.61 6.21 2.11
C VAL A 156 6.40 7.50 2.39
N LYS A 157 7.61 7.61 1.84
CA LYS A 157 8.43 8.83 1.98
C LYS A 157 7.76 10.06 1.36
N ASP A 158 7.22 9.95 0.15
CA ASP A 158 6.47 11.06 -0.50
C ASP A 158 5.23 11.44 0.31
N TRP A 159 4.50 10.47 0.84
CA TRP A 159 3.28 10.73 1.62
C TRP A 159 3.61 11.43 2.94
N LEU A 160 4.66 10.99 3.64
CA LEU A 160 5.13 11.64 4.87
C LEU A 160 5.62 13.06 4.61
N GLU A 161 6.32 13.30 3.49
CA GLU A 161 6.80 14.65 3.13
C GLU A 161 5.65 15.63 2.92
N ARG A 162 4.51 15.18 2.37
CA ARG A 162 3.30 16.01 2.17
C ARG A 162 2.60 16.44 3.46
N LEU A 163 2.95 15.85 4.59
CA LEU A 163 2.36 16.14 5.91
C LEU A 163 3.16 17.19 6.68
N ARG A 164 4.42 17.41 6.30
CA ARG A 164 5.23 18.52 6.81
C ARG A 164 4.66 19.85 6.31
#